data_AF-A0A7Y7C968-F1
#
_entry.id   AF-A0A7Y7C968-F1
#
_cell.length_a   1.000
_cell.length_b   1.000
_cell.length_c   1.000
_cell.angle_alpha   90.00
_cell.angle_beta   90.00
_cell.angle_gamma   90.00
#
_symmetry.space_group_name_H-M   'P 1'
#
loop_
_entity.id
_entity.type
_entity.pdbx_description
1 polymer ?
#
loop_
_entity_poly.entity_id
_entity_poly.type
_entity_poly.pdbx_seq_one_letter_code
_entity_poly.pdbx_strand_id
1 'polypeptide(L)'
;MSAISKLLSLNLCLCLLAACGPLAPEDATSPLESQAFSAGNDDSHSQGTQLHGSHIPSVSYTGASVMHDGVRRAATLRIFQGELFARIPLSVTGITPSLAPCVTRGTGPERSCGFTVAGQGICSPNALVTVSSGECAGTQGSCTGRPILRVCSGEKPCEFERTGYLGTDVGSAGPDLQCSLTSSCPSVRFTCPSSGIFTVLTGPYSTTQTASVAARATSGRFPVTYKDLRGEQLIGARMLSSSPSGYGTVIEVKDATNAANVVIPESPGIWDASGDTFLYRLQIRPNTGPTVDLCTTGADPAVGWAWTVPLEGSFSKAGDREESTQIFTLACDPGVLAKCYRWGYKPWLDGASPGAVTKAHWACTRMARADYCGGGASFTQDGTLIQPWDSLAPNIIPPPTQGSGPAGMQFEAGWDTSGPACLSHWRWKHLQAGCVTLQKPIEDANGHVINDCRDPHNVSTAFKCSPICDNAQEAKQLFKSVVFNNSIANEQLTRPQP
;
A
#
# COMPACT_ATOMS: atom_id res chain seq x y z
N MET A 1 76.24 -37.26 33.31
CA MET A 1 76.81 -36.15 34.11
C MET A 1 76.54 -34.88 33.30
N SER A 2 75.76 -33.87 33.68
CA SER A 2 75.19 -33.40 34.93
C SER A 2 73.84 -32.73 34.62
N ALA A 3 72.95 -32.70 35.61
CA ALA A 3 71.63 -32.09 35.60
C ALA A 3 71.67 -30.55 35.59
N ILE A 4 70.51 -29.94 35.26
CA ILE A 4 69.80 -28.82 35.94
C ILE A 4 68.68 -28.41 34.95
N SER A 5 67.45 -28.94 35.06
CA SER A 5 66.34 -28.49 35.91
C SER A 5 66.01 -26.99 35.81
N LYS A 6 64.90 -26.67 35.13
CA LYS A 6 63.81 -25.83 35.65
C LYS A 6 62.57 -25.95 34.77
N LEU A 7 61.53 -26.52 35.38
CA LEU A 7 60.14 -26.48 34.92
C LEU A 7 59.64 -25.02 34.87
N LEU A 8 58.79 -24.69 33.90
CA LEU A 8 57.38 -24.41 34.19
C LEU A 8 56.54 -24.32 32.88
N SER A 9 55.44 -25.08 32.91
CA SER A 9 54.13 -24.75 32.30
C SER A 9 53.91 -24.96 30.80
N LEU A 10 53.64 -26.23 30.48
CA LEU A 10 52.76 -26.67 29.39
C LEU A 10 51.40 -25.95 29.45
N ASN A 11 51.01 -25.32 28.34
CA ASN A 11 49.69 -25.47 27.74
C ASN A 11 49.80 -25.07 26.27
N LEU A 12 50.13 -26.07 25.45
CA LEU A 12 50.18 -26.01 24.00
C LEU A 12 48.96 -26.75 23.45
N CYS A 13 48.47 -26.25 22.32
CA CYS A 13 47.66 -26.95 21.32
C CYS A 13 46.13 -26.89 21.49
N LEU A 14 45.48 -26.06 20.67
CA LEU A 14 44.59 -26.58 19.63
C LEU A 14 44.34 -25.55 18.51
N CYS A 15 44.65 -25.98 17.28
CA CYS A 15 44.05 -25.59 16.00
C CYS A 15 44.37 -24.20 15.38
N LEU A 16 45.37 -24.22 14.49
CA LEU A 16 45.36 -23.49 13.21
C LEU A 16 44.13 -23.91 12.39
N LEU A 17 43.31 -22.95 11.94
CA LEU A 17 42.52 -23.04 10.71
C LEU A 17 42.08 -21.63 10.24
N ALA A 18 42.45 -21.33 8.99
CA ALA A 18 41.81 -20.42 8.04
C ALA A 18 41.73 -18.91 8.37
N ALA A 19 42.69 -18.17 7.81
CA ALA A 19 42.48 -16.81 7.35
C ALA A 19 41.43 -16.79 6.22
N CYS A 20 40.24 -16.25 6.51
CA CYS A 20 39.31 -15.67 5.55
C CYS A 20 38.31 -14.84 6.36
N GLY A 21 38.67 -13.58 6.65
CA GLY A 21 37.68 -12.60 7.08
C GLY A 21 36.72 -12.34 5.91
N PRO A 22 35.40 -12.19 6.15
CA PRO A 22 34.48 -11.89 5.07
C PRO A 22 34.89 -10.56 4.45
N LEU A 23 35.21 -10.60 3.15
CA LEU A 23 35.27 -9.40 2.32
C LEU A 23 33.91 -8.71 2.47
N ALA A 24 33.93 -7.52 3.07
CA ALA A 24 32.78 -6.64 3.08
C ALA A 24 32.35 -6.44 1.61
N PRO A 25 31.05 -6.50 1.28
CA PRO A 25 30.61 -6.07 -0.03
C PRO A 25 30.99 -4.59 -0.20
N GLU A 26 31.83 -4.30 -1.20
CA GLU A 26 31.97 -2.97 -1.78
C GLU A 26 30.63 -2.58 -2.41
N ASP A 27 29.66 -2.18 -1.57
CA ASP A 27 28.40 -1.50 -1.92
C ASP A 27 27.60 -1.09 -0.67
N ALA A 28 28.26 -0.99 0.50
CA ALA A 28 27.63 -0.41 1.68
C ALA A 28 27.56 1.12 1.52
N THR A 29 26.49 1.58 0.87
CA THR A 29 26.03 2.98 0.97
C THR A 29 25.96 3.38 2.44
N SER A 30 26.53 4.54 2.78
CA SER A 30 26.46 5.08 4.14
C SER A 30 25.01 5.11 4.63
N PRO A 31 24.73 4.75 5.89
CA PRO A 31 23.41 4.96 6.45
C PRO A 31 23.05 6.44 6.28
N LEU A 32 21.85 6.70 5.76
CA LEU A 32 21.22 8.01 5.69
C LEU A 32 21.04 8.54 7.12
N GLU A 33 22.12 9.04 7.72
CA GLU A 33 22.04 9.88 8.90
C GLU A 33 21.29 11.15 8.52
N SER A 34 20.41 11.54 9.42
CA SER A 34 19.44 12.62 9.25
C SER A 34 20.08 13.92 8.78
N GLN A 35 20.11 14.14 7.48
CA GLN A 35 20.23 15.48 6.94
C GLN A 35 18.93 16.17 7.31
N ALA A 36 18.99 17.13 8.24
CA ALA A 36 17.82 17.86 8.69
C ALA A 36 17.25 18.66 7.51
N PHE A 37 16.21 18.12 6.89
CA PHE A 37 15.51 18.79 5.81
C PHE A 37 14.57 19.83 6.41
N SER A 38 14.67 21.05 5.92
CA SER A 38 13.74 22.12 6.29
C SER A 38 12.41 21.89 5.56
N ALA A 39 11.32 21.66 6.30
CA ALA A 39 9.97 21.78 5.77
C ALA A 39 9.68 23.28 5.53
N GLY A 40 9.98 23.76 4.33
CA GLY A 40 9.70 25.13 3.91
C GLY A 40 8.39 25.22 3.12
N ASN A 41 7.70 26.35 3.24
CA ASN A 41 6.60 26.75 2.33
C ASN A 41 7.18 27.39 1.05
N ASP A 42 8.29 26.88 0.56
CA ASP A 42 9.10 27.48 -0.51
C ASP A 42 8.94 26.74 -1.85
N ASP A 43 7.81 26.04 -2.00
CA ASP A 43 7.45 25.18 -3.13
C ASP A 43 8.50 24.07 -3.43
N SER A 44 9.44 23.82 -2.50
CA SER A 44 10.55 22.88 -2.71
C SER A 44 10.30 21.51 -2.11
N HIS A 45 10.74 20.49 -2.84
CA HIS A 45 10.59 19.08 -2.51
C HIS A 45 11.96 18.40 -2.46
N SER A 46 12.22 17.60 -1.42
CA SER A 46 13.49 16.89 -1.23
C SER A 46 13.54 15.60 -2.03
N GLN A 47 14.64 15.39 -2.72
CA GLN A 47 14.79 14.25 -3.63
C GLN A 47 15.37 12.99 -2.97
N GLY A 48 15.58 11.96 -3.79
CA GLY A 48 16.15 10.71 -3.34
C GLY A 48 16.86 9.94 -4.45
N THR A 49 17.79 9.07 -4.08
CA THR A 49 18.55 8.22 -4.99
C THR A 49 17.91 6.85 -5.18
N GLN A 50 17.15 6.38 -4.18
CA GLN A 50 16.56 5.05 -4.16
C GLN A 50 15.14 5.03 -4.71
N LEU A 51 14.82 4.07 -5.57
CA LEU A 51 13.46 3.87 -6.11
C LEU A 51 12.49 3.39 -5.01
N HIS A 52 12.76 2.21 -4.45
CA HIS A 52 11.90 1.57 -3.44
C HIS A 52 12.25 1.94 -1.99
N GLY A 53 13.51 2.31 -1.72
CA GLY A 53 14.02 2.41 -0.35
C GLY A 53 14.22 1.05 0.34
N SER A 54 14.14 -0.06 -0.39
CA SER A 54 14.27 -1.43 0.12
C SER A 54 14.80 -2.38 -0.96
N HIS A 55 15.29 -3.56 -0.56
CA HIS A 55 15.73 -4.63 -1.48
C HIS A 55 14.60 -5.59 -1.90
N ILE A 56 13.40 -5.44 -1.34
CA ILE A 56 12.22 -6.24 -1.73
C ILE A 56 11.25 -5.30 -2.47
N PRO A 57 11.23 -5.32 -3.82
CA PRO A 57 10.46 -4.37 -4.61
C PRO A 57 8.96 -4.68 -4.65
N SER A 58 8.58 -5.93 -4.40
CA SER A 58 7.20 -6.39 -4.60
C SER A 58 6.80 -7.61 -3.75
N VAL A 59 5.48 -7.75 -3.59
CA VAL A 59 4.80 -8.78 -2.79
C VAL A 59 3.64 -9.37 -3.57
N SER A 60 3.38 -10.66 -3.40
CA SER A 60 2.22 -11.35 -3.98
C SER A 60 0.90 -10.95 -3.32
N TYR A 61 -0.14 -10.72 -4.14
CA TYR A 61 -1.51 -10.58 -3.67
C TYR A 61 -2.08 -11.87 -3.07
N THR A 62 -1.53 -13.02 -3.45
CA THR A 62 -1.96 -14.34 -2.98
C THR A 62 -0.96 -14.94 -1.99
N GLY A 63 -1.40 -15.94 -1.22
CA GLY A 63 -0.55 -16.61 -0.23
C GLY A 63 -0.35 -15.83 1.07
N ALA A 64 -1.14 -14.79 1.31
CA ALA A 64 -1.10 -14.04 2.55
C ALA A 64 -1.88 -14.75 3.67
N SER A 65 -1.58 -14.37 4.91
CA SER A 65 -2.36 -14.77 6.09
C SER A 65 -2.47 -13.64 7.09
N VAL A 66 -3.56 -13.58 7.83
CA VAL A 66 -3.83 -12.55 8.84
C VAL A 66 -4.17 -13.18 10.18
N MET A 67 -3.91 -12.46 11.28
CA MET A 67 -4.41 -12.85 12.59
C MET A 67 -5.84 -12.31 12.74
N HIS A 68 -6.80 -13.18 12.99
CA HIS A 68 -8.18 -12.81 13.26
C HIS A 68 -8.73 -13.68 14.39
N ASP A 69 -9.22 -13.05 15.45
CA ASP A 69 -9.74 -13.74 16.65
C ASP A 69 -8.75 -14.77 17.24
N GLY A 70 -7.47 -14.38 17.32
CA GLY A 70 -6.39 -15.22 17.83
C GLY A 70 -5.91 -16.34 16.89
N VAL A 71 -6.54 -16.50 15.72
CA VAL A 71 -6.20 -17.57 14.76
C VAL A 71 -5.63 -16.98 13.47
N ARG A 72 -4.60 -17.65 12.92
CA ARG A 72 -4.05 -17.29 11.61
C ARG A 72 -4.93 -17.85 10.50
N ARG A 73 -5.43 -16.99 9.61
CA ARG A 73 -6.29 -17.36 8.49
C ARG A 73 -5.66 -16.98 7.16
N ALA A 74 -5.88 -17.80 6.13
CA ALA A 74 -5.54 -17.44 4.77
C ALA A 74 -6.31 -16.19 4.34
N ALA A 75 -5.64 -15.31 3.59
CA ALA A 75 -6.22 -14.11 3.04
C ALA A 75 -5.70 -13.84 1.63
N THR A 76 -6.52 -13.15 0.84
CA THR A 76 -6.07 -12.53 -0.42
C THR A 76 -5.92 -11.03 -0.18
N LEU A 77 -4.80 -10.47 -0.60
CA LEU A 77 -4.54 -9.05 -0.50
C LEU A 77 -5.10 -8.32 -1.71
N ARG A 78 -5.40 -7.04 -1.53
CA ARG A 78 -5.65 -6.08 -2.60
C ARG A 78 -5.24 -4.70 -2.11
N ILE A 79 -4.87 -3.83 -3.03
CA ILE A 79 -4.76 -2.40 -2.74
C ILE A 79 -6.09 -1.75 -3.12
N PHE A 80 -6.54 -0.80 -2.31
CA PHE A 80 -7.70 0.01 -2.63
C PHE A 80 -7.47 1.40 -2.06
N GLN A 81 -7.45 2.41 -2.94
CA GLN A 81 -7.22 3.81 -2.57
C GLN A 81 -5.95 4.06 -1.74
N GLY A 82 -4.86 3.35 -2.06
CA GLY A 82 -3.58 3.51 -1.36
C GLY A 82 -3.47 2.74 -0.05
N GLU A 83 -4.47 1.93 0.29
CA GLU A 83 -4.46 1.09 1.48
C GLU A 83 -4.43 -0.40 1.14
N LEU A 84 -3.74 -1.17 1.96
CA LEU A 84 -3.73 -2.62 1.89
C LEU A 84 -4.99 -3.19 2.58
N PHE A 85 -5.74 -4.00 1.85
CA PHE A 85 -6.86 -4.78 2.37
C PHE A 85 -6.51 -6.26 2.34
N ALA A 86 -6.81 -6.98 3.41
CA ALA A 86 -6.73 -8.43 3.45
C ALA A 86 -8.14 -9.03 3.54
N ARG A 87 -8.52 -9.75 2.50
CA ARG A 87 -9.81 -10.44 2.40
C ARG A 87 -9.70 -11.84 2.98
N ILE A 88 -10.40 -12.10 4.08
CA ILE A 88 -10.59 -13.46 4.60
C ILE A 88 -11.91 -14.04 4.08
N PRO A 89 -11.91 -15.29 3.57
CA PRO A 89 -13.15 -15.97 3.22
C PRO A 89 -13.94 -16.30 4.49
N LEU A 90 -15.24 -16.09 4.43
CA LEU A 90 -16.17 -16.47 5.49
C LEU A 90 -16.89 -17.75 5.09
N SER A 91 -16.95 -18.68 6.02
CA SER A 91 -17.70 -19.92 5.87
C SER A 91 -18.30 -20.31 7.22
N VAL A 92 -19.50 -20.87 7.21
CA VAL A 92 -20.05 -21.43 8.45
C VAL A 92 -19.26 -22.69 8.81
N THR A 93 -18.72 -22.72 10.02
CA THR A 93 -17.91 -23.83 10.52
C THR A 93 -18.67 -24.58 11.61
N GLY A 94 -18.50 -25.91 11.61
CA GLY A 94 -19.11 -26.79 12.60
C GLY A 94 -20.59 -27.08 12.35
N ILE A 95 -21.12 -27.97 13.19
CA ILE A 95 -22.53 -28.36 13.21
C ILE A 95 -23.07 -28.21 14.63
N THR A 96 -24.37 -27.99 14.72
CA THR A 96 -25.12 -28.05 15.97
C THR A 96 -26.40 -28.85 15.71
N PRO A 97 -27.05 -29.39 16.76
CA PRO A 97 -28.36 -30.04 16.62
C PRO A 97 -29.35 -29.20 15.79
N SER A 98 -29.33 -27.87 15.91
CA SER A 98 -30.18 -26.95 15.13
C SER A 98 -30.12 -27.18 13.62
N LEU A 99 -28.96 -27.58 13.08
CA LEU A 99 -28.81 -27.87 11.65
C LEU A 99 -29.17 -29.32 11.27
N ALA A 100 -29.43 -30.19 12.25
CA ALA A 100 -29.84 -31.56 12.00
C ALA A 100 -31.32 -31.61 11.58
N PRO A 101 -31.73 -32.55 10.72
CA PRO A 101 -33.15 -32.80 10.45
C PRO A 101 -33.91 -33.15 11.73
N CYS A 102 -35.16 -32.69 11.85
CA CYS A 102 -35.99 -33.06 12.99
C CYS A 102 -36.51 -34.50 12.86
N VAL A 103 -36.31 -35.30 13.91
CA VAL A 103 -36.82 -36.69 14.00
C VAL A 103 -38.27 -36.71 14.50
N THR A 104 -38.59 -35.80 15.43
CA THR A 104 -39.93 -35.64 15.99
C THR A 104 -40.58 -34.34 15.50
N ARG A 105 -41.91 -34.29 15.54
CA ARG A 105 -42.64 -33.04 15.28
C ARG A 105 -42.36 -32.06 16.41
N GLY A 106 -42.05 -30.82 16.07
CA GLY A 106 -41.77 -29.76 17.03
C GLY A 106 -42.24 -28.39 16.56
N THR A 107 -42.46 -27.50 17.51
CA THR A 107 -42.84 -26.11 17.26
C THR A 107 -42.01 -25.17 18.13
N GLY A 108 -41.94 -23.89 17.79
CA GLY A 108 -41.32 -22.87 18.65
C GLY A 108 -39.92 -22.42 18.22
N PRO A 109 -39.51 -21.18 18.59
CA PRO A 109 -38.17 -20.63 18.35
C PRO A 109 -37.04 -21.37 19.08
N GLU A 110 -37.35 -22.08 20.15
CA GLU A 110 -36.43 -22.78 21.03
C GLU A 110 -35.93 -24.11 20.49
N ARG A 111 -36.48 -24.60 19.37
CA ARG A 111 -36.13 -25.93 18.87
C ARG A 111 -34.65 -26.04 18.49
N SER A 112 -34.17 -27.27 18.50
CA SER A 112 -32.78 -27.64 18.24
C SER A 112 -32.65 -28.57 17.03
N CYS A 113 -33.43 -28.35 15.97
CA CYS A 113 -33.35 -29.08 14.69
C CYS A 113 -34.08 -28.32 13.58
N GLY A 114 -33.87 -28.72 12.32
CA GLY A 114 -34.65 -28.25 11.17
C GLY A 114 -34.36 -26.82 10.73
N PHE A 115 -33.26 -26.21 11.19
CA PHE A 115 -32.78 -24.94 10.68
C PHE A 115 -31.82 -25.14 9.51
N THR A 116 -31.78 -24.15 8.64
CA THR A 116 -30.78 -23.99 7.60
C THR A 116 -29.99 -22.71 7.83
N VAL A 117 -28.78 -22.65 7.28
CA VAL A 117 -27.98 -21.43 7.30
C VAL A 117 -28.53 -20.46 6.26
N ALA A 118 -28.96 -19.28 6.68
CA ALA A 118 -29.36 -18.19 5.78
C ALA A 118 -28.14 -17.43 5.23
N GLY A 119 -27.06 -17.32 6.02
CA GLY A 119 -25.79 -16.76 5.59
C GLY A 119 -24.95 -16.26 6.77
N GLN A 120 -23.88 -15.53 6.45
CA GLN A 120 -23.06 -14.81 7.43
C GLN A 120 -23.10 -13.32 7.16
N GLY A 121 -22.87 -12.54 8.21
CA GLY A 121 -22.84 -11.10 8.16
C GLY A 121 -21.62 -10.53 8.87
N ILE A 122 -21.29 -9.29 8.52
CA ILE A 122 -20.21 -8.53 9.14
C ILE A 122 -20.75 -7.19 9.66
N CYS A 123 -20.18 -6.75 10.78
CA CYS A 123 -20.53 -5.51 11.44
C CYS A 123 -19.34 -4.95 12.21
N SER A 124 -19.40 -3.66 12.55
CA SER A 124 -18.42 -3.04 13.44
C SER A 124 -18.61 -3.60 14.86
N PRO A 125 -17.54 -4.06 15.54
CA PRO A 125 -17.63 -4.58 16.90
C PRO A 125 -18.39 -3.65 17.85
N ASN A 126 -19.25 -4.21 18.69
CA ASN A 126 -20.12 -3.50 19.63
C ASN A 126 -21.20 -2.58 19.01
N ALA A 127 -21.26 -2.45 17.68
CA ALA A 127 -22.34 -1.73 17.03
C ALA A 127 -23.65 -2.50 17.14
N LEU A 128 -24.74 -1.77 17.27
CA LEU A 128 -26.07 -2.34 17.26
C LEU A 128 -26.46 -2.75 15.82
N VAL A 129 -26.93 -3.98 15.66
CA VAL A 129 -27.35 -4.54 14.37
C VAL A 129 -28.77 -5.07 14.46
N THR A 130 -29.58 -4.77 13.45
CA THR A 130 -30.87 -5.43 13.25
C THR A 130 -30.85 -6.20 11.94
N VAL A 131 -31.04 -7.51 12.04
CA VAL A 131 -31.28 -8.39 10.89
C VAL A 131 -32.78 -8.65 10.83
N SER A 132 -33.42 -8.17 9.77
CA SER A 132 -34.84 -8.34 9.54
C SER A 132 -35.08 -8.86 8.13
N SER A 133 -36.24 -9.45 7.88
CA SER A 133 -36.67 -9.79 6.51
C SER A 133 -37.70 -8.80 5.96
N GLY A 134 -37.57 -7.53 6.35
CA GLY A 134 -38.39 -6.40 5.88
C GLY A 134 -39.25 -5.79 6.99
N GLU A 135 -39.28 -4.45 7.05
CA GLU A 135 -40.39 -3.69 7.64
C GLU A 135 -41.38 -3.35 6.54
N CYS A 136 -42.65 -3.32 6.90
CA CYS A 136 -43.74 -3.09 5.98
C CYS A 136 -43.86 -1.62 5.55
N ALA A 137 -42.94 -1.13 4.71
CA ALA A 137 -42.98 0.18 4.04
C ALA A 137 -41.80 0.39 3.05
N GLY A 138 -41.57 -0.53 2.10
CA GLY A 138 -40.65 -0.28 0.96
C GLY A 138 -39.18 -0.72 1.13
N THR A 139 -38.83 -1.51 2.14
CA THR A 139 -37.48 -2.11 2.30
C THR A 139 -37.30 -3.45 1.57
N GLN A 140 -36.06 -3.77 1.15
CA GLN A 140 -35.70 -5.05 0.53
C GLN A 140 -35.67 -6.19 1.58
N GLY A 141 -36.62 -7.11 1.52
CA GLY A 141 -36.70 -8.33 2.33
C GLY A 141 -38.09 -8.94 2.23
N SER A 142 -38.22 -10.27 2.37
CA SER A 142 -39.53 -10.93 2.39
C SER A 142 -39.50 -12.19 3.23
N CYS A 143 -40.65 -12.62 3.73
CA CYS A 143 -40.80 -13.90 4.39
C CYS A 143 -42.09 -14.59 3.93
N THR A 144 -42.23 -15.90 4.10
CA THR A 144 -43.49 -16.62 3.86
C THR A 144 -43.74 -17.64 4.96
N GLY A 145 -45.01 -18.01 5.18
CA GLY A 145 -45.40 -18.90 6.26
C GLY A 145 -45.17 -18.25 7.62
N ARG A 146 -44.57 -19.00 8.56
CA ARG A 146 -44.25 -18.51 9.91
C ARG A 146 -42.80 -18.84 10.24
N PRO A 147 -41.80 -18.06 9.78
CA PRO A 147 -40.41 -18.42 9.96
C PRO A 147 -39.83 -17.98 11.31
N ILE A 148 -38.71 -18.60 11.67
CA ILE A 148 -37.84 -18.20 12.77
C ILE A 148 -36.55 -17.66 12.17
N LEU A 149 -36.04 -16.56 12.71
CA LEU A 149 -34.71 -16.03 12.43
C LEU A 149 -33.90 -16.11 13.72
N ARG A 150 -32.80 -16.87 13.72
CA ARG A 150 -31.86 -16.97 14.85
C ARG A 150 -30.52 -16.43 14.45
N VAL A 151 -29.94 -15.56 15.29
CA VAL A 151 -28.63 -14.96 15.05
C VAL A 151 -27.62 -15.52 16.05
N CYS A 152 -26.46 -15.90 15.52
CA CYS A 152 -25.35 -16.50 16.23
C CYS A 152 -24.10 -15.65 16.09
N SER A 153 -23.28 -15.58 17.14
CA SER A 153 -21.99 -14.92 17.18
C SER A 153 -20.93 -15.71 16.43
N GLY A 154 -20.14 -15.03 15.62
CA GLY A 154 -19.05 -15.62 14.85
C GLY A 154 -19.52 -16.52 13.73
N GLU A 155 -18.67 -17.48 13.39
CA GLU A 155 -18.84 -18.34 12.21
C GLU A 155 -19.50 -19.69 12.50
N LYS A 156 -19.96 -19.92 13.74
CA LYS A 156 -20.59 -21.18 14.13
C LYS A 156 -22.11 -21.01 14.28
N PRO A 157 -22.91 -22.03 13.94
CA PRO A 157 -24.30 -22.07 14.34
C PRO A 157 -24.39 -22.17 15.87
N CYS A 158 -25.54 -21.77 16.42
CA CYS A 158 -25.78 -21.73 17.86
C CYS A 158 -27.14 -22.33 18.21
N GLU A 159 -27.20 -22.90 19.40
CA GLU A 159 -28.45 -23.34 20.02
C GLU A 159 -29.15 -22.17 20.72
N PHE A 160 -30.46 -22.29 20.90
CA PHE A 160 -31.26 -21.27 21.59
C PHE A 160 -30.73 -21.02 23.01
N GLU A 161 -30.46 -19.75 23.34
CA GLU A 161 -29.93 -19.30 24.63
C GLU A 161 -28.67 -20.06 25.12
N ARG A 162 -27.87 -20.60 24.19
CA ARG A 162 -26.57 -21.21 24.48
C ARG A 162 -25.42 -20.32 24.04
N THR A 163 -24.19 -20.79 24.24
CA THR A 163 -22.98 -20.07 23.82
C THR A 163 -23.06 -19.63 22.36
N GLY A 164 -22.82 -18.35 22.13
CA GLY A 164 -22.88 -17.73 20.81
C GLY A 164 -24.29 -17.32 20.37
N TYR A 165 -25.33 -17.53 21.16
CA TYR A 165 -26.66 -17.01 20.86
C TYR A 165 -26.70 -15.49 20.98
N LEU A 166 -27.19 -14.80 19.94
CA LEU A 166 -27.36 -13.33 19.92
C LEU A 166 -28.81 -12.89 19.95
N GLY A 167 -29.74 -13.75 19.50
CA GLY A 167 -31.17 -13.46 19.54
C GLY A 167 -31.96 -14.34 18.60
N THR A 168 -33.28 -14.36 18.78
CA THR A 168 -34.22 -15.03 17.89
C THR A 168 -35.51 -14.23 17.85
N ASP A 169 -36.12 -14.17 16.68
CA ASP A 169 -37.45 -13.63 16.50
C ASP A 169 -38.26 -14.52 15.54
N VAL A 170 -39.58 -14.42 15.62
CA VAL A 170 -40.53 -15.22 14.86
C VAL A 170 -41.47 -14.34 14.08
N GLY A 171 -41.73 -14.71 12.82
CA GLY A 171 -42.78 -14.07 12.04
C GLY A 171 -44.17 -14.45 12.55
N SER A 172 -45.14 -13.57 12.29
CA SER A 172 -46.57 -13.84 12.47
C SER A 172 -47.13 -14.50 11.21
N ALA A 173 -47.98 -15.52 11.34
CA ALA A 173 -48.53 -16.27 10.19
C ALA A 173 -49.58 -15.44 9.42
N GLY A 174 -49.46 -15.41 8.08
CA GLY A 174 -50.48 -14.90 7.16
C GLY A 174 -50.36 -15.52 5.77
N PRO A 175 -51.47 -15.85 5.07
CA PRO A 175 -51.44 -16.48 3.75
C PRO A 175 -51.00 -15.52 2.62
N ASP A 176 -51.13 -14.21 2.84
CA ASP A 176 -50.73 -13.15 1.92
C ASP A 176 -49.93 -12.08 2.68
N LEU A 177 -48.70 -11.79 2.25
CA LEU A 177 -47.92 -10.65 2.74
C LEU A 177 -48.46 -9.34 2.13
N GLN A 178 -49.69 -8.99 2.49
CA GLN A 178 -50.04 -7.59 2.52
C GLN A 178 -49.59 -7.08 3.87
N CYS A 179 -48.62 -6.17 3.84
CA CYS A 179 -48.22 -5.40 5.00
C CYS A 179 -49.43 -4.88 5.78
N SER A 180 -49.75 -5.59 6.86
CA SER A 180 -50.92 -5.33 7.69
C SER A 180 -50.46 -5.18 9.13
N LEU A 181 -51.29 -4.54 9.96
CA LEU A 181 -51.08 -4.46 11.40
C LEU A 181 -51.07 -5.84 12.10
N THR A 182 -51.33 -6.93 11.37
CA THR A 182 -51.52 -8.29 11.88
C THR A 182 -50.52 -9.33 11.36
N SER A 183 -49.66 -8.99 10.39
CA SER A 183 -48.60 -9.87 9.87
C SER A 183 -47.24 -9.17 9.94
N SER A 184 -46.24 -9.86 10.49
CA SER A 184 -44.89 -9.33 10.69
C SER A 184 -43.85 -10.37 10.33
N CYS A 185 -42.78 -9.95 9.66
CA CYS A 185 -41.59 -10.75 9.46
C CYS A 185 -40.68 -10.69 10.70
N PRO A 186 -39.85 -11.71 10.96
CA PRO A 186 -38.95 -11.70 12.10
C PRO A 186 -37.87 -10.62 11.95
N SER A 187 -37.51 -10.00 13.08
CA SER A 187 -36.51 -8.95 13.22
C SER A 187 -35.70 -9.16 14.50
N VAL A 188 -34.42 -9.49 14.36
CA VAL A 188 -33.52 -9.71 15.50
C VAL A 188 -32.57 -8.53 15.63
N ARG A 189 -32.66 -7.84 16.77
CA ARG A 189 -31.76 -6.75 17.16
C ARG A 189 -30.76 -7.25 18.19
N PHE A 190 -29.47 -7.06 17.93
CA PHE A 190 -28.38 -7.57 18.77
C PHE A 190 -27.15 -6.65 18.72
N THR A 191 -26.22 -6.83 19.67
CA THR A 191 -24.93 -6.15 19.68
C THR A 191 -23.92 -6.98 18.88
N CYS A 192 -23.24 -6.35 17.92
CA CYS A 192 -22.25 -7.00 17.08
C CYS A 192 -21.10 -7.60 17.92
N PRO A 193 -20.75 -8.88 17.70
CA PRO A 193 -19.64 -9.53 18.40
C PRO A 193 -18.30 -8.80 18.23
N SER A 194 -17.36 -9.03 19.15
CA SER A 194 -15.98 -8.52 19.04
C SER A 194 -15.27 -8.97 17.77
N SER A 195 -15.55 -10.20 17.30
CA SER A 195 -15.06 -10.71 16.02
C SER A 195 -15.61 -9.93 14.82
N GLY A 196 -16.71 -9.21 14.98
CA GLY A 196 -17.42 -8.49 13.93
C GLY A 196 -18.01 -9.40 12.85
N ILE A 197 -18.29 -10.66 13.19
CA ILE A 197 -18.92 -11.66 12.33
C ILE A 197 -20.13 -12.27 13.06
N PHE A 198 -21.21 -12.53 12.34
CA PHE A 198 -22.36 -13.27 12.84
C PHE A 198 -22.88 -14.25 11.79
N THR A 199 -23.57 -15.30 12.24
CA THR A 199 -24.21 -16.33 11.41
C THR A 199 -25.71 -16.29 11.63
N VAL A 200 -26.50 -16.36 10.55
CA VAL A 200 -27.97 -16.34 10.63
C VAL A 200 -28.52 -17.71 10.24
N LEU A 201 -29.38 -18.26 11.09
CA LEU A 201 -30.13 -19.48 10.86
C LEU A 201 -31.60 -19.16 10.63
N THR A 202 -32.25 -19.93 9.76
CA THR A 202 -33.67 -19.81 9.46
C THR A 202 -34.36 -21.17 9.43
N GLY A 203 -35.65 -21.20 9.74
CA GLY A 203 -36.47 -22.41 9.66
C GLY A 203 -37.94 -22.09 9.89
N PRO A 204 -38.87 -22.98 9.53
CA PRO A 204 -40.31 -22.80 9.80
C PRO A 204 -40.58 -22.84 11.30
N TYR A 205 -41.64 -22.22 11.83
CA TYR A 205 -42.04 -22.27 13.25
C TYR A 205 -42.59 -23.63 13.68
N SER A 206 -43.14 -24.40 12.74
CA SER A 206 -43.52 -25.80 12.93
C SER A 206 -42.73 -26.66 11.96
N THR A 207 -42.22 -27.80 12.41
CA THR A 207 -41.49 -28.76 11.55
C THR A 207 -42.38 -29.40 10.48
N THR A 208 -43.70 -29.23 10.56
CA THR A 208 -44.67 -29.73 9.57
C THR A 208 -45.08 -28.67 8.54
N GLN A 209 -44.54 -27.46 8.63
CA GLN A 209 -44.87 -26.34 7.76
C GLN A 209 -43.64 -25.91 6.96
N THR A 210 -43.88 -25.20 5.87
CA THR A 210 -42.84 -24.51 5.11
C THR A 210 -42.82 -23.03 5.49
N ALA A 211 -41.64 -22.45 5.48
CA ALA A 211 -41.45 -21.02 5.63
C ALA A 211 -40.18 -20.61 4.89
N SER A 212 -40.13 -19.38 4.41
CA SER A 212 -38.93 -18.81 3.79
C SER A 212 -38.65 -17.41 4.32
N VAL A 213 -37.38 -17.00 4.26
CA VAL A 213 -36.89 -15.71 4.75
C VAL A 213 -35.81 -15.20 3.80
N ALA A 214 -35.98 -14.00 3.27
CA ALA A 214 -34.96 -13.21 2.62
C ALA A 214 -34.55 -12.07 3.57
N ALA A 215 -33.63 -12.38 4.48
CA ALA A 215 -33.17 -11.45 5.51
C ALA A 215 -32.11 -10.46 4.97
N ARG A 216 -32.12 -9.25 5.52
CA ARG A 216 -31.11 -8.21 5.33
C ARG A 216 -30.74 -7.58 6.66
N ALA A 217 -29.52 -7.07 6.74
CA ALA A 217 -29.10 -6.25 7.87
C ALA A 217 -29.38 -4.78 7.56
N THR A 218 -29.98 -4.06 8.51
CA THR A 218 -30.20 -2.60 8.44
C THR A 218 -28.91 -1.81 8.72
N SER A 219 -27.97 -2.41 9.44
CA SER A 219 -26.60 -1.91 9.65
C SER A 219 -25.59 -3.04 9.48
N GLY A 220 -24.40 -2.74 8.98
CA GLY A 220 -23.44 -3.76 8.54
C GLY A 220 -23.79 -4.34 7.17
N ARG A 221 -23.27 -5.54 6.85
CA ARG A 221 -23.51 -6.22 5.57
C ARG A 221 -23.93 -7.67 5.79
N PHE A 222 -25.05 -8.06 5.20
CA PHE A 222 -25.56 -9.43 5.19
C PHE A 222 -26.41 -9.67 3.93
N PRO A 223 -26.30 -10.83 3.27
CA PRO A 223 -25.27 -11.84 3.48
C PRO A 223 -23.92 -11.41 2.87
N VAL A 224 -22.83 -11.93 3.40
CA VAL A 224 -21.48 -11.79 2.84
C VAL A 224 -20.74 -13.12 2.87
N THR A 225 -19.79 -13.29 1.94
CA THR A 225 -18.91 -14.48 1.84
C THR A 225 -17.46 -14.18 2.21
N TYR A 226 -17.18 -12.94 2.59
CA TYR A 226 -15.84 -12.50 2.97
C TYR A 226 -15.91 -11.34 3.96
N LYS A 227 -14.80 -11.13 4.67
CA LYS A 227 -14.53 -9.94 5.48
C LYS A 227 -13.21 -9.35 5.02
N ASP A 228 -13.19 -8.04 4.82
CA ASP A 228 -11.95 -7.33 4.55
C ASP A 228 -11.41 -6.75 5.88
N LEU A 229 -10.12 -6.92 6.13
CA LEU A 229 -9.35 -6.31 7.21
C LEU A 229 -8.46 -5.21 6.63
N ARG A 230 -8.26 -4.13 7.38
CA ARG A 230 -7.51 -2.95 6.93
C ARG A 230 -6.76 -2.28 8.08
N GLY A 231 -5.85 -1.35 7.78
CA GLY A 231 -5.05 -0.62 8.78
C GLY A 231 -4.45 -1.51 9.88
N GLU A 232 -4.66 -1.15 11.16
CA GLU A 232 -4.18 -1.87 12.35
C GLU A 232 -4.67 -3.32 12.45
N GLN A 233 -5.77 -3.67 11.80
CA GLN A 233 -6.25 -5.07 11.76
C GLN A 233 -5.30 -6.00 10.99
N LEU A 234 -4.33 -5.45 10.27
CA LEU A 234 -3.31 -6.20 9.56
C LEU A 234 -2.06 -6.44 10.40
N ILE A 235 -1.96 -5.96 11.64
CA ILE A 235 -0.82 -6.25 12.51
C ILE A 235 -0.71 -7.78 12.71
N GLY A 236 0.48 -8.34 12.43
CA GLY A 236 0.75 -9.77 12.41
C GLY A 236 0.36 -10.49 11.11
N ALA A 237 -0.13 -9.76 10.10
CA ALA A 237 -0.32 -10.29 8.76
C ALA A 237 1.03 -10.70 8.16
N ARG A 238 1.02 -11.78 7.38
CA ARG A 238 2.18 -12.33 6.69
C ARG A 238 1.88 -12.42 5.20
N MET A 239 2.86 -12.05 4.39
CA MET A 239 2.78 -12.03 2.94
C MET A 239 4.08 -12.55 2.34
N LEU A 240 4.02 -12.93 1.06
CA LEU A 240 5.14 -13.56 0.36
C LEU A 240 5.80 -12.55 -0.56
N SER A 241 7.11 -12.37 -0.41
CA SER A 241 7.93 -11.63 -1.38
C SER A 241 7.88 -12.32 -2.75
N SER A 242 7.71 -11.52 -3.81
CA SER A 242 7.73 -11.99 -5.19
C SER A 242 9.06 -11.76 -5.92
N SER A 243 10.08 -11.23 -5.23
CA SER A 243 11.39 -10.97 -5.82
C SER A 243 12.15 -12.27 -6.16
N PRO A 244 12.84 -12.36 -7.31
CA PRO A 244 13.74 -13.48 -7.63
C PRO A 244 14.82 -13.71 -6.56
N SER A 245 15.30 -12.63 -5.92
CA SER A 245 16.30 -12.70 -4.84
C SER A 245 15.71 -13.02 -3.46
N GLY A 246 14.38 -13.02 -3.33
CA GLY A 246 13.67 -13.20 -2.06
C GLY A 246 12.52 -14.19 -2.14
N TYR A 247 12.54 -15.11 -3.11
CA TYR A 247 11.46 -16.07 -3.33
C TYR A 247 11.26 -16.93 -2.07
N GLY A 248 10.03 -16.94 -1.56
CA GLY A 248 9.68 -17.65 -0.31
C GLY A 248 10.04 -16.91 0.99
N THR A 249 10.53 -15.68 0.92
CA THR A 249 10.73 -14.83 2.10
C THR A 249 9.38 -14.32 2.60
N VAL A 250 9.13 -14.47 3.90
CA VAL A 250 7.91 -13.97 4.54
C VAL A 250 8.13 -12.54 4.99
N ILE A 251 7.22 -11.65 4.63
CA ILE A 251 7.16 -10.30 5.16
C ILE A 251 6.03 -10.25 6.17
N GLU A 252 6.28 -9.73 7.36
CA GLU A 252 5.29 -9.58 8.41
C GLU A 252 5.01 -8.10 8.70
N VAL A 253 3.73 -7.76 8.83
CA VAL A 253 3.30 -6.46 9.33
C VAL A 253 3.54 -6.42 10.84
N LYS A 254 4.45 -5.57 11.29
CA LYS A 254 4.72 -5.35 12.72
C LYS A 254 3.91 -4.25 13.32
N ASP A 255 3.61 -3.24 12.52
CA ASP A 255 2.85 -2.09 12.95
C ASP A 255 2.12 -1.48 11.76
N ALA A 256 1.06 -0.73 12.05
CA ALA A 256 0.33 0.03 11.06
C ALA A 256 -0.14 1.34 11.68
N THR A 257 -0.06 2.43 10.91
CA THR A 257 -0.51 3.75 11.37
C THR A 257 -1.21 4.47 10.24
N ASN A 258 -2.17 5.33 10.58
CA ASN A 258 -2.74 6.23 9.60
C ASN A 258 -1.68 7.25 9.17
N ALA A 259 -1.54 7.49 7.87
CA ALA A 259 -0.50 8.38 7.35
C ALA A 259 -0.64 9.82 7.88
N ALA A 260 -1.84 10.26 8.22
CA ALA A 260 -2.09 11.58 8.82
C ALA A 260 -1.44 11.76 10.21
N ASN A 261 -1.04 10.67 10.88
CA ASN A 261 -0.40 10.70 12.19
C ASN A 261 1.13 10.68 12.13
N VAL A 262 1.73 10.59 10.93
CA VAL A 262 3.17 10.46 10.77
C VAL A 262 3.78 11.78 10.36
N VAL A 263 4.72 12.27 11.18
CA VAL A 263 5.48 13.49 10.89
C VAL A 263 6.67 13.12 10.00
N ILE A 264 6.84 13.84 8.90
CA ILE A 264 7.98 13.65 8.00
C ILE A 264 8.86 14.91 8.03
N PRO A 265 10.15 14.81 8.37
CA PRO A 265 11.05 15.96 8.41
C PRO A 265 11.41 16.48 7.02
N GLU A 266 11.22 15.67 5.97
CA GLU A 266 11.50 16.02 4.58
C GLU A 266 10.43 16.89 3.94
N SER A 267 10.83 17.89 3.14
CA SER A 267 9.89 18.73 2.41
C SER A 267 9.26 18.05 1.18
N PRO A 268 7.94 18.21 0.93
CA PRO A 268 6.93 18.71 1.86
C PRO A 268 6.56 17.62 2.87
N GLY A 269 6.58 17.95 4.16
CA GLY A 269 6.43 17.01 5.29
C GLY A 269 5.05 16.39 5.49
N ILE A 270 4.24 16.27 4.45
CA ILE A 270 2.81 15.93 4.55
C ILE A 270 2.46 14.67 3.79
N TRP A 271 1.99 13.65 4.50
CA TRP A 271 1.20 12.58 3.91
C TRP A 271 -0.25 13.03 3.68
N ASP A 272 -1.02 12.18 3.01
CA ASP A 272 -2.45 12.41 2.81
C ASP A 272 -3.19 12.60 4.14
N ALA A 273 -3.78 13.78 4.33
CA ALA A 273 -4.57 14.11 5.51
C ALA A 273 -6.00 13.54 5.47
N SER A 274 -6.43 12.93 4.35
CA SER A 274 -7.80 12.39 4.24
C SER A 274 -8.09 11.24 5.22
N GLY A 275 -7.03 10.59 5.72
CA GLY A 275 -7.14 9.39 6.53
C GLY A 275 -7.32 8.10 5.72
N ASP A 276 -7.29 8.16 4.38
CA ASP A 276 -7.46 6.99 3.52
C ASP A 276 -6.17 6.18 3.34
N THR A 277 -5.00 6.77 3.60
CA THR A 277 -3.70 6.09 3.50
C THR A 277 -3.27 5.54 4.85
N PHE A 278 -2.89 4.26 4.87
CA PHE A 278 -2.18 3.63 5.99
C PHE A 278 -0.74 3.31 5.58
N LEU A 279 0.17 3.49 6.53
CA LEU A 279 1.56 3.10 6.41
C LEU A 279 1.82 1.89 7.31
N TYR A 280 2.76 1.04 6.90
CA TYR A 280 3.04 -0.21 7.59
C TYR A 280 4.52 -0.31 7.92
N ARG A 281 4.83 -0.71 9.16
CA ARG A 281 6.19 -1.14 9.51
C ARG A 281 6.29 -2.62 9.25
N LEU A 282 7.18 -2.98 8.32
CA LEU A 282 7.28 -4.34 7.80
C LEU A 282 8.61 -4.98 8.21
N GLN A 283 8.56 -6.27 8.52
CA GLN A 283 9.72 -7.07 8.85
C GLN A 283 9.90 -8.24 7.88
N ILE A 284 11.11 -8.37 7.37
CA ILE A 284 11.57 -9.46 6.54
C ILE A 284 11.97 -10.62 7.47
N ARG A 285 11.28 -11.75 7.32
CA ARG A 285 11.60 -13.02 8.00
C ARG A 285 12.28 -13.95 6.98
N PRO A 286 13.62 -13.94 6.93
CA PRO A 286 14.35 -14.84 6.06
C PRO A 286 14.20 -16.30 6.55
N ASN A 287 14.49 -17.25 5.66
CA ASN A 287 14.51 -18.68 6.01
C ASN A 287 15.59 -19.02 7.06
N THR A 288 16.67 -18.25 7.09
CA THR A 288 17.78 -18.38 8.02
C THR A 288 18.22 -16.99 8.51
N GLY A 289 18.62 -16.88 9.77
CA GLY A 289 19.09 -15.63 10.37
C GLY A 289 18.01 -14.81 11.08
N PRO A 290 18.38 -13.63 11.61
CA PRO A 290 17.45 -12.77 12.34
C PRO A 290 16.44 -12.10 11.40
N THR A 291 15.29 -11.75 11.96
CA THR A 291 14.33 -10.86 11.30
C THR A 291 14.90 -9.46 11.21
N VAL A 292 14.72 -8.79 10.08
CA VAL A 292 15.18 -7.41 9.84
C VAL A 292 14.03 -6.53 9.38
N ASP A 293 14.06 -5.24 9.68
CA ASP A 293 13.08 -4.30 9.15
C ASP A 293 13.26 -4.16 7.63
N LEU A 294 12.15 -3.98 6.91
CA LEU A 294 12.17 -3.79 5.45
C LEU A 294 12.83 -2.47 5.07
N CYS A 295 12.52 -1.41 5.82
CA CYS A 295 13.05 -0.07 5.65
C CYS A 295 14.22 0.11 6.63
N THR A 296 15.42 -0.19 6.17
CA THR A 296 16.65 -0.15 6.99
C THR A 296 17.33 1.22 6.98
N THR A 297 17.01 2.07 6.00
CA THR A 297 17.50 3.44 5.93
C THR A 297 16.68 4.32 6.89
N GLY A 298 17.32 4.79 7.97
CA GLY A 298 16.70 5.72 8.91
C GLY A 298 15.64 5.10 9.83
N ALA A 299 15.91 3.97 10.49
CA ALA A 299 14.93 3.15 11.24
C ALA A 299 14.15 3.79 12.43
N ASP A 300 14.02 5.12 12.52
CA ASP A 300 13.20 5.80 13.51
C ASP A 300 11.73 5.93 13.04
N PRO A 301 10.79 5.18 13.63
CA PRO A 301 9.36 5.26 13.29
C PRO A 301 8.72 6.60 13.69
N ALA A 302 9.34 7.40 14.56
CA ALA A 302 8.81 8.71 14.97
C ALA A 302 8.89 9.76 13.85
N VAL A 303 9.77 9.57 12.87
CA VAL A 303 10.04 10.53 11.78
C VAL A 303 9.70 10.01 10.38
N GLY A 304 8.98 8.89 10.26
CA GLY A 304 8.47 8.41 8.96
C GLY A 304 9.27 7.30 8.29
N TRP A 305 10.57 7.26 8.53
CA TRP A 305 11.51 6.50 7.71
C TRP A 305 11.42 4.97 7.85
N ALA A 306 10.90 4.48 8.98
CA ALA A 306 10.63 3.05 9.17
C ALA A 306 9.33 2.56 8.49
N TRP A 307 8.55 3.46 7.87
CA TRP A 307 7.24 3.16 7.34
C TRP A 307 7.26 2.86 5.83
N THR A 308 6.34 1.98 5.41
CA THR A 308 6.16 1.56 4.02
C THR A 308 4.75 1.89 3.55
N VAL A 309 4.63 2.37 2.31
CA VAL A 309 3.35 2.53 1.60
C VAL A 309 3.17 1.40 0.56
N PRO A 310 1.99 0.77 0.48
CA PRO A 310 1.67 -0.17 -0.59
C PRO A 310 1.23 0.57 -1.86
N LEU A 311 1.74 0.16 -3.01
CA LEU A 311 1.47 0.77 -4.32
C LEU A 311 1.02 -0.29 -5.33
N GLU A 312 -0.02 0.02 -6.10
CA GLU A 312 -0.44 -0.83 -7.22
C GLU A 312 0.60 -0.85 -8.34
N GLY A 313 0.65 -1.98 -9.04
CA GLY A 313 1.68 -2.27 -10.03
C GLY A 313 2.99 -2.73 -9.41
N SER A 314 3.93 -3.08 -10.27
CA SER A 314 5.32 -3.38 -9.91
C SER A 314 6.26 -2.45 -10.63
N PHE A 315 7.41 -2.18 -10.01
CA PHE A 315 8.47 -1.40 -10.62
C PHE A 315 9.71 -2.26 -10.87
N SER A 316 10.27 -2.16 -12.07
CA SER A 316 11.53 -2.80 -12.42
C SER A 316 12.70 -2.10 -11.71
N LYS A 317 13.88 -2.74 -11.68
CA LYS A 317 15.11 -2.08 -11.20
C LYS A 317 15.44 -0.83 -12.03
N ALA A 318 15.09 -0.85 -13.31
CA ALA A 318 15.25 0.31 -14.19
C ALA A 318 14.23 1.41 -13.90
N GLY A 319 13.25 1.23 -13.01
CA GLY A 319 12.24 2.23 -12.69
C GLY A 319 11.02 2.21 -13.60
N ASP A 320 10.86 1.18 -14.43
CA ASP A 320 9.67 1.02 -15.27
C ASP A 320 8.51 0.46 -14.48
N ARG A 321 7.33 1.04 -14.66
CA ARG A 321 6.10 0.54 -14.06
C ARG A 321 5.47 -0.52 -14.96
N GLU A 322 5.04 -1.61 -14.35
CA GLU A 322 4.25 -2.66 -14.97
C GLU A 322 2.97 -2.88 -14.16
N GLU A 323 1.82 -2.93 -14.83
CA GLU A 323 0.57 -3.30 -14.18
C GLU A 323 0.56 -4.79 -13.87
N SER A 324 0.10 -5.16 -12.67
CA SER A 324 0.06 -6.55 -12.25
C SER A 324 -1.16 -6.86 -11.41
N THR A 325 -1.79 -7.98 -11.70
CA THR A 325 -2.86 -8.57 -10.89
C THR A 325 -2.32 -9.60 -9.89
N GLN A 326 -1.02 -9.89 -9.93
CA GLN A 326 -0.38 -10.92 -9.12
C GLN A 326 0.46 -10.33 -7.99
N ILE A 327 1.09 -9.19 -8.24
CA ILE A 327 2.02 -8.56 -7.30
C ILE A 327 1.74 -7.06 -7.19
N PHE A 328 2.20 -6.48 -6.08
CA PHE A 328 2.17 -5.05 -5.83
C PHE A 328 3.49 -4.59 -5.21
N THR A 329 3.77 -3.30 -5.28
CA THR A 329 5.01 -2.72 -4.78
C THR A 329 4.89 -2.26 -3.33
N LEU A 330 5.96 -2.47 -2.58
CA LEU A 330 6.20 -1.86 -1.28
C LEU A 330 7.28 -0.78 -1.45
N ALA A 331 7.00 0.44 -0.99
CA ALA A 331 7.96 1.54 -1.00
C ALA A 331 8.16 2.10 0.41
N CYS A 332 9.39 2.12 0.87
CA CYS A 332 9.77 2.78 2.11
C CYS A 332 9.68 4.30 1.91
N ASP A 333 9.29 5.02 2.96
CA ASP A 333 9.12 6.48 2.95
C ASP A 333 10.31 7.27 2.34
N PRO A 334 11.59 6.93 2.63
CA PRO A 334 12.73 7.60 2.01
C PRO A 334 12.90 7.31 0.51
N GLY A 335 12.25 6.27 -0.04
CA GLY A 335 12.30 5.92 -1.46
C GLY A 335 11.41 6.83 -2.31
N VAL A 336 11.85 7.16 -3.53
CA VAL A 336 11.13 8.14 -4.35
C VAL A 336 9.73 7.70 -4.79
N LEU A 337 9.43 6.40 -4.77
CA LEU A 337 8.07 5.91 -5.00
C LEU A 337 7.09 6.41 -3.93
N ALA A 338 7.52 6.37 -2.66
CA ALA A 338 6.77 6.89 -1.53
C ALA A 338 6.77 8.43 -1.53
N LYS A 339 7.91 9.08 -1.82
CA LYS A 339 7.97 10.55 -1.93
C LYS A 339 7.00 11.10 -2.98
N CYS A 340 6.99 10.56 -4.19
CA CYS A 340 6.08 11.01 -5.25
C CYS A 340 4.61 10.81 -4.91
N TYR A 341 4.29 9.73 -4.19
CA TYR A 341 2.95 9.52 -3.64
C TYR A 341 2.61 10.60 -2.62
N ARG A 342 3.52 10.87 -1.67
CA ARG A 342 3.39 11.88 -0.62
C ARG A 342 3.23 13.29 -1.19
N TRP A 343 3.91 13.59 -2.29
CA TRP A 343 3.76 14.86 -3.02
C TRP A 343 2.39 15.03 -3.69
N GLY A 344 1.55 13.99 -3.67
CA GLY A 344 0.17 14.04 -4.14
C GLY A 344 -0.11 13.21 -5.39
N TYR A 345 0.90 12.65 -6.06
CA TYR A 345 0.71 11.79 -7.23
C TYR A 345 0.21 10.41 -6.83
N LYS A 346 -1.08 10.36 -6.48
CA LYS A 346 -1.79 9.20 -5.93
C LYS A 346 -2.47 8.41 -7.05
N PRO A 347 -1.93 7.26 -7.50
CA PRO A 347 -2.40 6.62 -8.73
C PRO A 347 -3.90 6.27 -8.77
N TRP A 348 -4.53 5.99 -7.63
CA TRP A 348 -5.97 5.67 -7.55
C TRP A 348 -6.89 6.87 -7.82
N LEU A 349 -6.37 8.08 -7.92
CA LEU A 349 -7.14 9.24 -8.40
C LEU A 349 -7.57 9.08 -9.86
N ASP A 350 -6.94 8.19 -10.63
CA ASP A 350 -7.39 7.82 -11.98
C ASP A 350 -8.63 6.88 -11.97
N GLY A 351 -9.04 6.38 -10.80
CA GLY A 351 -10.13 5.42 -10.66
C GLY A 351 -9.66 3.98 -10.82
N ALA A 352 -10.46 3.14 -11.49
CA ALA A 352 -10.21 1.70 -11.59
C ALA A 352 -9.10 1.30 -12.59
N SER A 353 -8.67 2.23 -13.44
CA SER A 353 -7.67 2.00 -14.48
C SER A 353 -6.58 3.06 -14.41
N PRO A 354 -5.30 2.70 -14.62
CA PRO A 354 -4.20 3.65 -14.72
C PRO A 354 -4.46 4.74 -15.77
N GLY A 355 -4.19 5.99 -15.40
CA GLY A 355 -4.47 7.16 -16.22
C GLY A 355 -3.35 8.21 -16.13
N ALA A 356 -3.76 9.48 -16.06
CA ALA A 356 -2.83 10.61 -16.12
C ALA A 356 -2.05 10.78 -14.81
N VAL A 357 -2.68 10.56 -13.66
CA VAL A 357 -2.03 10.66 -12.35
C VAL A 357 -1.01 9.54 -12.16
N THR A 358 -1.32 8.34 -12.65
CA THR A 358 -0.40 7.19 -12.68
C THR A 358 0.84 7.51 -13.50
N LYS A 359 0.68 8.11 -14.68
CA LYS A 359 1.82 8.55 -15.51
C LYS A 359 2.63 9.66 -14.84
N ALA A 360 1.96 10.59 -14.16
CA ALA A 360 2.62 11.66 -13.41
C ALA A 360 3.41 11.10 -12.22
N HIS A 361 2.87 10.12 -11.48
CA HIS A 361 3.60 9.41 -10.41
C HIS A 361 4.85 8.72 -10.97
N TRP A 362 4.71 8.00 -12.08
CA TRP A 362 5.85 7.33 -12.71
C TRP A 362 6.92 8.33 -13.18
N ALA A 363 6.53 9.37 -13.91
CA ALA A 363 7.46 10.43 -14.35
C ALA A 363 8.10 11.17 -13.17
N CYS A 364 7.34 11.41 -12.10
CA CYS A 364 7.87 11.99 -10.86
C CYS A 364 9.00 11.14 -10.29
N THR A 365 8.90 9.81 -10.33
CA THR A 365 9.97 8.95 -9.81
C THR A 365 11.26 9.10 -10.62
N ARG A 366 11.16 9.34 -11.94
CA ARG A 366 12.32 9.64 -12.80
C ARG A 366 12.94 10.98 -12.41
N MET A 367 12.10 12.01 -12.34
CA MET A 367 12.48 13.38 -11.97
C MET A 367 13.17 13.47 -10.61
N ALA A 368 12.56 12.85 -9.59
CA ALA A 368 13.04 12.87 -8.21
C ALA A 368 14.40 12.17 -8.04
N ARG A 369 14.77 11.24 -8.94
CA ARG A 369 16.11 10.63 -8.96
C ARG A 369 17.09 11.33 -9.90
N ALA A 370 16.64 12.32 -10.68
CA ALA A 370 17.33 12.78 -11.88
C ALA A 370 17.74 11.60 -12.78
N ASP A 371 16.80 10.70 -13.09
CA ASP A 371 17.05 9.53 -13.92
C ASP A 371 17.15 9.93 -15.41
N TYR A 372 18.20 10.69 -15.73
CA TYR A 372 18.37 11.31 -17.04
C TYR A 372 18.50 10.28 -18.17
N CYS A 373 18.96 9.07 -17.85
CA CYS A 373 19.07 7.98 -18.83
C CYS A 373 17.78 7.18 -19.01
N GLY A 374 16.79 7.33 -18.13
CA GLY A 374 15.63 6.43 -18.10
C GLY A 374 15.95 4.99 -17.66
N GLY A 375 17.18 4.73 -17.22
CA GLY A 375 17.71 3.40 -16.92
C GLY A 375 17.66 3.02 -15.44
N GLY A 376 17.12 3.88 -14.58
CA GLY A 376 17.01 3.66 -13.14
C GLY A 376 18.19 4.22 -12.34
N ALA A 377 19.30 4.58 -13.01
CA ALA A 377 20.46 5.21 -12.37
C ALA A 377 20.10 6.62 -11.91
N SER A 378 20.43 6.94 -10.65
CA SER A 378 20.19 8.27 -10.10
C SER A 378 21.39 9.19 -10.37
N PHE A 379 21.10 10.41 -10.81
CA PHE A 379 22.07 11.50 -10.97
C PHE A 379 21.78 12.67 -10.03
N THR A 380 21.20 12.34 -8.87
CA THR A 380 20.97 13.28 -7.77
C THR A 380 21.66 12.79 -6.51
N GLN A 381 21.62 13.62 -5.47
CA GLN A 381 21.95 13.23 -4.11
C GLN A 381 20.67 13.30 -3.27
N ASP A 382 20.57 12.43 -2.25
CA ASP A 382 19.47 12.47 -1.31
C ASP A 382 19.34 13.87 -0.71
N GLY A 383 18.11 14.35 -0.56
CA GLY A 383 17.88 15.68 0.01
C GLY A 383 18.04 16.88 -0.92
N THR A 384 18.57 16.69 -2.13
CA THR A 384 18.68 17.80 -3.11
C THR A 384 17.30 18.40 -3.37
N LEU A 385 17.12 19.71 -3.16
CA LEU A 385 15.84 20.38 -3.37
C LEU A 385 15.54 20.60 -4.85
N ILE A 386 14.29 20.40 -5.25
CA ILE A 386 13.70 20.82 -6.54
C ILE A 386 12.39 21.53 -6.29
N GLN A 387 11.93 22.34 -7.24
CA GLN A 387 10.54 22.79 -7.30
C GLN A 387 9.82 22.03 -8.40
N PRO A 388 9.05 20.98 -8.09
CA PRO A 388 8.30 20.22 -9.08
C PRO A 388 6.94 20.86 -9.37
N TRP A 389 6.38 20.60 -10.55
CA TRP A 389 4.97 20.82 -10.86
C TRP A 389 4.52 19.91 -12.00
N ASP A 390 3.23 19.88 -12.31
CA ASP A 390 2.70 19.03 -13.37
C ASP A 390 1.90 19.76 -14.46
N SER A 391 1.52 19.00 -15.47
CA SER A 391 0.73 19.47 -16.61
C SER A 391 -0.76 19.10 -16.52
N LEU A 392 -1.17 18.43 -15.44
CA LEU A 392 -2.53 17.91 -15.23
C LEU A 392 -3.54 19.04 -15.10
N ALA A 393 -4.82 18.70 -15.29
CA ALA A 393 -5.94 19.64 -15.16
C ALA A 393 -7.06 19.00 -14.34
N PRO A 394 -7.25 19.40 -13.07
CA PRO A 394 -6.43 20.34 -12.30
C PRO A 394 -5.02 19.79 -11.99
N ASN A 395 -4.08 20.68 -11.67
CA ASN A 395 -2.76 20.30 -11.20
C ASN A 395 -2.83 19.61 -9.84
N ILE A 396 -1.97 18.60 -9.62
CA ILE A 396 -1.70 18.05 -8.29
C ILE A 396 -0.70 18.95 -7.58
N ILE A 397 0.40 19.27 -8.26
CA ILE A 397 1.38 20.27 -7.83
C ILE A 397 1.32 21.45 -8.81
N PRO A 398 0.86 22.63 -8.37
CA PRO A 398 0.77 23.81 -9.23
C PRO A 398 2.17 24.32 -9.59
N PRO A 399 2.30 25.11 -10.68
CA PRO A 399 3.56 25.78 -11.00
C PRO A 399 4.08 26.60 -9.80
N PRO A 400 5.40 26.57 -9.53
CA PRO A 400 5.98 27.24 -8.37
C PRO A 400 5.81 28.75 -8.50
N THR A 401 5.65 29.42 -7.36
CA THR A 401 5.54 30.88 -7.32
C THR A 401 6.87 31.50 -7.73
N GLN A 402 6.87 32.52 -8.58
CA GLN A 402 8.12 33.16 -9.01
C GLN A 402 8.91 33.71 -7.81
N GLY A 403 10.17 33.31 -7.67
CA GLY A 403 11.03 33.72 -6.56
C GLY A 403 10.77 32.99 -5.24
N SER A 404 9.86 32.01 -5.20
CA SER A 404 9.83 31.02 -4.13
C SER A 404 11.02 30.07 -4.25
N GLY A 405 11.36 29.38 -3.16
CA GLY A 405 12.44 28.40 -3.13
C GLY A 405 13.84 28.99 -2.94
N PRO A 406 14.85 28.12 -2.81
CA PRO A 406 16.25 28.50 -2.79
C PRO A 406 16.66 29.35 -4.01
N ALA A 407 17.48 30.39 -3.75
CA ALA A 407 18.00 31.26 -4.80
C ALA A 407 18.81 30.46 -5.85
N GLY A 408 18.59 30.78 -7.13
CA GLY A 408 19.29 30.14 -8.25
C GLY A 408 18.60 28.91 -8.82
N MET A 409 17.40 28.55 -8.35
CA MET A 409 16.58 27.55 -9.02
C MET A 409 16.15 28.03 -10.40
N GLN A 410 16.45 27.22 -11.42
CA GLN A 410 16.10 27.44 -12.82
C GLN A 410 15.43 26.19 -13.37
N PHE A 411 14.71 26.33 -14.49
CA PHE A 411 14.05 25.22 -15.13
C PHE A 411 15.07 24.15 -15.54
N GLU A 412 14.90 22.94 -15.01
CA GLU A 412 15.83 21.82 -15.22
C GLU A 412 15.40 20.98 -16.41
N ALA A 413 14.15 20.50 -16.41
CA ALA A 413 13.68 19.51 -17.36
C ALA A 413 12.15 19.37 -17.36
N GLY A 414 11.64 18.85 -18.48
CA GLY A 414 10.34 18.22 -18.56
C GLY A 414 10.48 16.70 -18.64
N TRP A 415 9.64 15.98 -17.91
CA TRP A 415 9.75 14.54 -17.70
C TRP A 415 8.52 13.79 -18.17
N ASP A 416 8.75 12.59 -18.67
CA ASP A 416 7.74 11.57 -18.91
C ASP A 416 8.14 10.24 -18.25
N THR A 417 7.43 9.16 -18.59
CA THR A 417 7.64 7.84 -17.99
C THR A 417 8.99 7.21 -18.35
N SER A 418 9.62 7.67 -19.45
CA SER A 418 10.90 7.18 -19.96
C SER A 418 12.12 7.94 -19.42
N GLY A 419 11.93 9.10 -18.79
CA GLY A 419 13.01 9.97 -18.34
C GLY A 419 12.73 11.44 -18.68
N PRO A 420 13.76 12.28 -18.84
CA PRO A 420 13.57 13.65 -19.32
C PRO A 420 13.16 13.60 -20.79
N ALA A 421 11.96 14.09 -21.11
CA ALA A 421 11.55 14.30 -22.49
C ALA A 421 12.33 15.47 -23.11
N CYS A 422 12.76 16.41 -22.27
CA CYS A 422 13.74 17.44 -22.60
C CYS A 422 14.51 17.88 -21.35
N LEU A 423 15.76 18.32 -21.52
CA LEU A 423 16.68 18.66 -20.43
C LEU A 423 17.41 19.97 -20.74
N SER A 424 17.34 20.92 -19.82
CA SER A 424 17.94 22.26 -19.94
C SER A 424 19.30 22.31 -19.26
N HIS A 425 19.43 21.73 -18.07
CA HIS A 425 20.70 21.65 -17.35
C HIS A 425 20.79 20.44 -16.42
N TRP A 426 22.02 20.06 -16.07
CA TRP A 426 22.27 19.08 -15.02
C TRP A 426 22.02 19.68 -13.65
N ARG A 427 21.43 18.89 -12.74
CA ARG A 427 21.31 19.26 -11.33
C ARG A 427 22.64 19.27 -10.60
N TRP A 428 23.49 18.28 -10.88
CA TRP A 428 24.83 18.16 -10.32
C TRP A 428 25.84 18.03 -11.45
N LYS A 429 26.70 19.05 -11.63
CA LYS A 429 27.66 19.10 -12.74
C LYS A 429 28.69 17.97 -12.73
N HIS A 430 28.88 17.30 -11.59
CA HIS A 430 29.79 16.15 -11.45
C HIS A 430 29.08 14.79 -11.59
N LEU A 431 27.75 14.76 -11.57
CA LEU A 431 26.93 13.56 -11.82
C LEU A 431 26.32 13.66 -13.23
N GLN A 432 27.16 13.89 -14.24
CA GLN A 432 26.68 13.94 -15.62
C GLN A 432 26.33 12.54 -16.12
N ALA A 433 25.18 12.42 -16.77
CA ALA A 433 24.74 11.17 -17.32
C ALA A 433 25.35 10.95 -18.71
N GLY A 434 26.33 10.05 -18.84
CA GLY A 434 27.02 9.80 -20.12
C GLY A 434 26.10 9.33 -21.28
N CYS A 435 24.88 8.91 -20.97
CA CYS A 435 23.83 8.56 -21.94
C CYS A 435 23.19 9.79 -22.62
N VAL A 436 23.34 10.98 -22.03
CA VAL A 436 22.72 12.22 -22.48
C VAL A 436 23.81 13.29 -22.55
N THR A 437 24.04 13.85 -23.74
CA THR A 437 25.01 14.93 -23.90
C THR A 437 24.27 16.26 -23.95
N LEU A 438 24.48 17.10 -22.93
CA LEU A 438 24.08 18.51 -23.00
C LEU A 438 25.10 19.28 -23.82
N GLN A 439 24.72 19.67 -25.02
CA GLN A 439 25.52 20.59 -25.83
C GLN A 439 25.23 22.03 -25.39
N LYS A 440 26.28 22.86 -25.34
CA LYS A 440 26.08 24.30 -25.14
C LYS A 440 25.20 24.85 -26.27
N PRO A 441 24.27 25.77 -25.97
CA PRO A 441 23.54 26.50 -27.00
C PRO A 441 24.51 27.04 -28.05
N ILE A 442 24.28 26.68 -29.31
CA ILE A 442 24.92 27.36 -30.45
C ILE A 442 23.99 28.52 -30.73
N GLU A 443 24.50 29.74 -30.72
CA GLU A 443 23.71 30.93 -31.02
C GLU A 443 23.97 31.39 -32.47
N ASP A 444 22.93 31.87 -33.15
CA ASP A 444 23.12 32.61 -34.40
C ASP A 444 23.76 33.98 -34.11
N ALA A 445 24.08 34.73 -35.17
CA ALA A 445 24.67 36.06 -35.05
C ALA A 445 23.77 37.09 -34.32
N ASN A 446 22.50 36.74 -34.05
CA ASN A 446 21.54 37.57 -33.33
C ASN A 446 21.32 37.08 -31.88
N GLY A 447 22.05 36.05 -31.43
CA GLY A 447 21.89 35.48 -30.09
C GLY A 447 20.75 34.47 -29.95
N HIS A 448 20.13 34.02 -31.05
CA HIS A 448 19.11 32.98 -30.99
C HIS A 448 19.74 31.60 -30.93
N VAL A 449 19.28 30.75 -30.01
CA VAL A 449 19.75 29.36 -29.93
C VAL A 449 19.34 28.57 -31.19
N ILE A 450 20.34 28.13 -31.95
CA ILE A 450 20.24 27.30 -33.16
C ILE A 450 20.81 25.88 -32.97
N ASN A 451 21.27 25.46 -31.78
CA ASN A 451 21.63 24.05 -31.51
C ASN A 451 20.40 23.16 -31.34
N ASP A 452 19.53 23.28 -32.30
CA ASP A 452 18.25 22.68 -32.24
C ASP A 452 18.36 21.19 -32.54
N CYS A 453 18.34 20.38 -31.48
CA CYS A 453 18.20 18.93 -31.61
C CYS A 453 16.84 18.54 -32.25
N ARG A 454 15.98 19.51 -32.58
CA ARG A 454 14.78 19.39 -33.42
C ARG A 454 15.11 19.29 -34.93
N ASP A 455 16.35 19.48 -35.42
CA ASP A 455 16.69 19.27 -36.84
C ASP A 455 16.81 17.77 -37.21
N PRO A 456 15.87 17.20 -37.99
CA PRO A 456 15.93 15.80 -38.43
C PRO A 456 17.09 15.48 -39.39
N HIS A 457 17.81 16.49 -39.89
CA HIS A 457 18.97 16.32 -40.77
C HIS A 457 20.32 16.29 -40.04
N ASN A 458 20.34 16.48 -38.71
CA ASN A 458 21.56 16.35 -37.91
C ASN A 458 21.84 14.87 -37.62
N VAL A 459 22.18 14.11 -38.68
CA VAL A 459 22.61 12.72 -38.64
C VAL A 459 24.07 12.61 -38.21
N SER A 460 24.36 12.98 -36.96
CA SER A 460 25.56 12.51 -36.27
C SER A 460 25.27 11.10 -35.72
N THR A 461 25.77 10.11 -36.45
CA THR A 461 25.55 8.66 -36.35
C THR A 461 26.12 7.96 -35.10
N ALA A 462 26.14 8.62 -33.93
CA ALA A 462 26.46 7.94 -32.66
C ALA A 462 25.94 8.63 -31.39
N PHE A 463 25.47 9.88 -31.45
CA PHE A 463 25.05 10.62 -30.25
C PHE A 463 23.81 11.47 -30.55
N LYS A 464 22.63 11.01 -30.09
CA LYS A 464 21.46 11.90 -29.95
C LYS A 464 21.84 12.99 -28.95
N CYS A 465 21.88 14.24 -29.37
CA CYS A 465 21.86 15.35 -28.43
C CYS A 465 20.49 15.39 -27.76
N SER A 466 20.42 15.70 -26.46
CA SER A 466 19.15 15.77 -25.74
C SER A 466 18.27 16.86 -26.36
N PRO A 467 16.95 16.64 -26.55
CA PRO A 467 16.05 17.76 -26.79
C PRO A 467 16.20 18.77 -25.64
N ILE A 468 16.55 20.02 -25.97
CA ILE A 468 16.63 21.12 -25.02
C ILE A 468 15.29 21.85 -25.04
N CYS A 469 14.81 22.26 -23.87
CA CYS A 469 13.64 23.10 -23.72
C CYS A 469 13.95 24.22 -22.73
N ASP A 470 13.42 25.41 -22.97
CA ASP A 470 13.75 26.58 -22.14
C ASP A 470 12.82 26.71 -20.93
N ASN A 471 11.64 26.12 -21.00
CA ASN A 471 10.60 26.21 -19.98
C ASN A 471 9.56 25.09 -20.08
N ALA A 472 8.69 25.00 -19.07
CA ALA A 472 7.63 24.00 -19.01
C ALA A 472 6.57 24.14 -20.11
N GLN A 473 6.30 25.34 -20.64
CA GLN A 473 5.35 25.51 -21.74
C GLN A 473 5.86 24.80 -22.99
N GLU A 474 7.13 24.99 -23.34
CA GLU A 474 7.77 24.30 -24.45
C GLU A 474 7.83 22.78 -24.20
N ALA A 475 8.27 22.37 -23.01
CA ALA A 475 8.32 20.96 -22.60
C ALA A 475 6.96 20.25 -22.74
N LYS A 476 5.87 20.92 -22.35
CA LYS A 476 4.50 20.42 -22.51
C LYS A 476 4.07 20.36 -23.97
N GLN A 477 4.27 21.44 -24.71
CA GLN A 477 3.71 21.59 -26.06
C GLN A 477 4.44 20.74 -27.10
N LEU A 478 5.78 20.74 -27.06
CA LEU A 478 6.62 20.06 -28.04
C LEU A 478 6.94 18.62 -27.62
N PHE A 479 7.32 18.43 -26.36
CA PHE A 479 7.83 17.13 -25.88
C PHE A 479 6.81 16.33 -25.08
N LYS A 480 5.59 16.85 -24.90
CA LYS A 480 4.48 16.18 -24.19
C LYS A 480 4.87 15.74 -22.76
N SER A 481 5.78 16.49 -22.14
CA SER A 481 6.19 16.27 -20.75
C SER A 481 4.98 16.34 -19.82
N VAL A 482 4.97 15.46 -18.81
CA VAL A 482 3.87 15.30 -17.86
C VAL A 482 4.14 16.04 -16.55
N VAL A 483 5.39 15.97 -16.06
CA VAL A 483 5.87 16.69 -14.87
C VAL A 483 7.12 17.49 -15.20
N PHE A 484 7.40 18.52 -14.42
CA PHE A 484 8.48 19.47 -14.65
C PHE A 484 9.16 19.76 -13.32
N ASN A 485 10.38 20.28 -13.38
CA ASN A 485 10.98 20.85 -12.20
C ASN A 485 11.96 21.99 -12.47
N ASN A 486 12.16 22.82 -11.46
CA ASN A 486 13.35 23.65 -11.32
C ASN A 486 14.38 22.97 -10.41
N SER A 487 15.66 23.27 -10.61
CA SER A 487 16.73 22.97 -9.67
C SER A 487 17.88 23.96 -9.76
N ILE A 488 18.80 23.89 -8.79
CA ILE A 488 20.08 24.59 -8.86
C ILE A 488 21.06 23.73 -9.66
N ALA A 489 21.88 24.37 -10.51
CA ALA A 489 23.00 23.72 -11.19
C ALA A 489 24.25 23.67 -10.28
N ASN A 490 24.33 22.66 -9.42
CA ASN A 490 25.35 22.54 -8.36
C ASN A 490 26.73 22.14 -8.93
N GLU A 491 27.81 22.84 -8.54
CA GLU A 491 29.16 22.59 -9.10
C GLU A 491 29.90 21.40 -8.46
N GLN A 492 29.74 21.17 -7.16
CA GLN A 492 30.11 19.98 -6.36
C GLN A 492 29.84 20.36 -4.89
N LEU A 493 29.75 19.39 -3.98
CA LEU A 493 29.82 19.71 -2.54
C LEU A 493 31.14 20.47 -2.29
N THR A 494 31.07 21.71 -1.81
CA THR A 494 32.12 22.18 -0.92
C THR A 494 32.18 21.17 0.22
N ARG A 495 33.35 20.55 0.40
CA ARG A 495 33.61 19.60 1.50
C ARG A 495 32.96 20.16 2.79
N PRO A 496 32.20 19.37 3.58
CA PRO A 496 31.69 19.87 4.85
C PRO A 496 32.86 20.47 5.62
N GLN A 497 32.72 21.73 6.03
CA GLN A 497 33.67 22.33 6.96
C GLN A 497 33.65 21.46 8.22
N PRO A 498 34.83 21.15 8.78
CA PRO A 498 34.99 20.14 9.84
C PRO A 498 34.18 20.45 11.10
#